data_AF-A0A1E7EQA6-F1
#
_entry.id   AF-A0A1E7EQA6-F1
#
_cell.length_a   1.000
_cell.length_b   1.000
_cell.length_c   1.000
_cell.angle_alpha   90.00
_cell.angle_beta   90.00
_cell.angle_gamma   90.00
#
_symmetry.space_group_name_H-M   'P 1'
#
loop_
_entity.id
_entity.type
_entity.pdbx_description
1 polymer ?
#
loop_
_entity_poly.entity_id
_entity_poly.type
_entity_poly.pdbx_seq_one_letter_code
_entity_poly.pdbx_strand_id
1 'polypeptide(L)'
;MIDEYSSKTTVLAAVKEKDLALKCTSYKLKDDKEVVLAVVMQDVYGRALYYASSELKDDKKVFLAAVNQHGEALQFVSRNLRHDKEVVLAAVMEDGYGLQHASDEMKDDKEVVLAAVKQNSRLLYYTSNRLLDNKELLLAAVKQDGWALEKASLNLRHNKEVVLAAVKQTPPIN
;
A
#
# COMPACT_ATOMS: atom_id res chain seq x y z
N MET A 1 24.38 -33.14 9.67
CA MET A 1 23.88 -32.05 10.52
C MET A 1 24.37 -30.77 9.85
N ILE A 2 23.57 -30.20 8.95
CA ILE A 2 23.95 -28.93 8.29
C ILE A 2 23.88 -27.90 9.40
N ASP A 3 25.01 -27.29 9.73
CA ASP A 3 25.05 -26.30 10.80
C ASP A 3 24.17 -25.09 10.45
N GLU A 4 23.58 -24.48 11.46
CA GLU A 4 22.60 -23.39 11.33
C GLU A 4 23.19 -22.17 10.60
N TYR A 5 24.49 -21.91 10.83
CA TYR A 5 25.26 -20.86 10.18
C TYR A 5 25.44 -21.08 8.67
N SER A 6 25.66 -22.32 8.25
CA SER A 6 25.80 -22.73 6.87
C SER A 6 24.47 -22.56 6.13
N SER A 7 23.34 -22.85 6.79
CA SER A 7 22.01 -22.59 6.21
C SER A 7 21.70 -21.08 6.09
N LYS A 8 22.07 -20.26 7.09
CA LYS A 8 21.86 -18.81 7.05
C LYS A 8 22.72 -18.15 5.97
N THR A 9 23.99 -18.54 5.88
CA THR A 9 24.93 -18.01 4.88
C THR A 9 24.54 -18.42 3.46
N THR A 10 24.08 -19.67 3.27
CA THR A 10 23.58 -20.12 1.97
C THR A 10 22.28 -19.44 1.57
N VAL A 11 21.37 -19.16 2.50
CA VAL A 11 20.17 -18.36 2.18
C VAL A 11 20.54 -16.92 1.82
N LEU A 12 21.42 -16.26 2.57
CA LEU A 12 21.88 -14.91 2.24
C LEU A 12 22.61 -14.85 0.88
N ALA A 13 23.35 -15.90 0.51
CA ALA A 13 23.95 -16.03 -0.82
C ALA A 13 22.90 -16.29 -1.91
N ALA A 14 21.90 -17.14 -1.64
CA ALA A 14 20.83 -17.47 -2.59
C ALA A 14 19.87 -16.29 -2.82
N VAL A 15 19.67 -15.42 -1.81
CA VAL A 15 18.93 -14.15 -1.93
C VAL A 15 19.54 -13.26 -3.00
N LYS A 16 20.87 -13.27 -3.17
CA LYS A 16 21.55 -12.48 -4.21
C LYS A 16 21.32 -13.00 -5.63
N GLU A 17 20.91 -14.26 -5.80
CA GLU A 17 20.77 -14.88 -7.12
C GLU A 17 19.33 -15.14 -7.55
N LYS A 18 18.37 -15.31 -6.63
CA LYS A 18 16.96 -15.63 -6.97
C LYS A 18 15.96 -15.05 -5.97
N ASP A 19 15.00 -14.27 -6.48
CA ASP A 19 13.83 -13.65 -5.80
C ASP A 19 12.87 -14.63 -5.06
N LEU A 20 13.24 -15.90 -4.86
CA LEU A 20 12.40 -16.95 -4.27
C LEU A 20 13.03 -17.60 -3.03
N ALA A 21 14.04 -16.98 -2.43
CA ALA A 21 14.80 -17.58 -1.33
C ALA A 21 13.92 -18.07 -0.17
N LEU A 22 12.89 -17.32 0.25
CA LEU A 22 12.03 -17.73 1.37
C LEU A 22 10.99 -18.82 1.02
N LYS A 23 10.71 -19.08 -0.26
CA LYS A 23 9.73 -20.09 -0.66
C LYS A 23 10.18 -21.51 -0.27
N CYS A 24 11.47 -21.78 -0.41
CA CYS A 24 12.06 -23.12 -0.26
C CYS A 24 12.86 -23.31 1.04
N THR A 25 12.82 -22.35 1.97
CA THR A 25 13.59 -22.43 3.23
C THR A 25 12.82 -23.09 4.37
N SER A 26 13.57 -23.60 5.35
CA SER A 26 13.04 -24.19 6.56
C SER A 26 12.24 -23.17 7.37
N TYR A 27 11.29 -23.66 8.19
CA TYR A 27 10.45 -22.82 9.04
C TYR A 27 11.25 -21.89 9.97
N LYS A 28 12.39 -22.37 10.49
CA LYS A 28 13.26 -21.56 11.38
C LYS A 28 13.84 -20.32 10.71
N LEU A 29 14.16 -20.38 9.43
CA LEU A 29 14.71 -19.24 8.68
C LEU A 29 13.64 -18.24 8.24
N LYS A 30 12.36 -18.64 8.27
CA LYS A 30 11.20 -17.75 8.06
C LYS A 30 10.85 -16.93 9.30
N ASP A 31 11.36 -17.34 10.46
CA ASP A 31 11.21 -16.64 11.75
C ASP A 31 12.46 -15.81 12.09
N ASP A 32 13.60 -16.02 11.41
CA ASP A 32 14.80 -15.22 11.62
C ASP A 32 14.63 -13.82 10.98
N LYS A 33 14.47 -12.83 11.85
CA LYS A 33 14.28 -11.43 11.46
C LYS A 33 15.41 -10.87 10.60
N GLU A 34 16.66 -11.23 10.86
CA GLU A 34 17.79 -10.74 10.06
C GLU A 34 17.75 -11.33 8.65
N VAL A 35 17.44 -12.62 8.54
CA VAL A 35 17.27 -13.29 7.24
C VAL A 35 16.10 -12.67 6.48
N VAL A 36 14.95 -12.50 7.13
CA VAL A 36 13.77 -11.91 6.49
C VAL A 36 14.03 -10.46 6.07
N LEU A 37 14.67 -9.64 6.90
CA LEU A 37 15.05 -8.26 6.53
C LEU A 37 15.99 -8.24 5.32
N ALA A 38 17.02 -9.09 5.31
CA ALA A 38 17.96 -9.16 4.18
C ALA A 38 17.25 -9.58 2.88
N VAL A 39 16.30 -10.51 2.95
CA VAL A 39 15.50 -10.92 1.78
C VAL A 39 14.58 -9.79 1.34
N VAL A 40 13.85 -9.18 2.28
CA VAL A 40 12.91 -8.09 2.03
C VAL A 40 13.60 -6.90 1.36
N MET A 41 14.84 -6.58 1.77
CA MET A 41 15.63 -5.49 1.18
C MET A 41 16.13 -5.77 -0.24
N GLN A 42 16.05 -7.01 -0.73
CA GLN A 42 16.49 -7.41 -2.07
C GLN A 42 15.32 -7.86 -2.96
N ASP A 43 14.14 -8.05 -2.38
CA ASP A 43 12.99 -8.61 -3.07
C ASP A 43 12.30 -7.57 -3.94
N VAL A 44 12.50 -7.72 -5.25
CA VAL A 44 11.96 -6.86 -6.32
C VAL A 44 10.46 -7.03 -6.51
N TYR A 45 9.81 -7.98 -5.81
CA TYR A 45 8.37 -8.24 -5.95
C TYR A 45 7.60 -8.10 -4.63
N GLY A 46 8.26 -7.77 -3.51
CA GLY A 46 7.61 -7.62 -2.19
C GLY A 46 6.89 -8.88 -1.64
N ARG A 47 7.16 -10.07 -2.20
CA ARG A 47 6.57 -11.36 -1.82
C ARG A 47 7.28 -12.03 -0.63
N ALA A 48 8.43 -11.52 -0.19
CA ALA A 48 9.21 -12.06 0.92
C ALA A 48 8.37 -12.10 2.21
N LEU A 49 7.60 -11.04 2.46
CA LEU A 49 6.66 -10.95 3.59
C LEU A 49 5.60 -12.05 3.57
N TYR A 50 5.18 -12.54 2.41
CA TYR A 50 4.19 -13.62 2.32
C TYR A 50 4.67 -14.90 3.03
N TYR A 51 5.97 -15.20 2.97
CA TYR A 51 6.56 -16.40 3.57
C TYR A 51 7.08 -16.19 4.99
N ALA A 52 7.15 -14.95 5.47
CA ALA A 52 7.55 -14.65 6.83
C ALA A 52 6.56 -15.23 7.86
N SER A 53 7.06 -15.43 9.07
CA SER A 53 6.27 -15.87 10.22
C SER A 53 5.12 -14.91 10.54
N SER A 54 4.13 -15.37 11.30
CA SER A 54 3.04 -14.53 11.80
C SER A 54 3.56 -13.34 12.62
N GLU A 55 4.58 -13.56 13.43
CA GLU A 55 5.22 -12.57 14.30
C GLU A 55 5.91 -11.50 13.45
N LEU A 56 6.65 -11.89 12.41
CA LEU A 56 7.34 -10.94 11.54
C LEU A 56 6.39 -10.21 10.59
N LYS A 57 5.25 -10.81 10.22
CA LYS A 57 4.17 -10.13 9.52
C LYS A 57 3.47 -9.07 10.36
N ASP A 58 3.59 -9.13 11.69
CA ASP A 58 3.11 -8.11 12.63
C ASP A 58 4.23 -7.14 13.05
N ASP A 59 5.46 -7.32 12.54
CA ASP A 59 6.60 -6.47 12.89
C ASP A 59 6.67 -5.25 11.96
N LYS A 60 6.36 -4.09 12.53
CA LYS A 60 6.40 -2.79 11.84
C LYS A 60 7.76 -2.47 11.22
N LYS A 61 8.90 -2.88 11.82
CA LYS A 61 10.23 -2.61 11.25
C LYS A 61 10.48 -3.46 10.01
N VAL A 62 10.03 -4.72 10.03
CA VAL A 62 10.12 -5.60 8.85
C VAL A 62 9.26 -5.05 7.72
N PHE A 63 8.04 -4.59 8.03
CA PHE A 63 7.18 -3.94 7.06
C PHE A 63 7.80 -2.67 6.48
N LEU A 64 8.30 -1.75 7.31
CA LEU A 64 8.88 -0.49 6.82
C LEU A 64 10.11 -0.72 5.93
N ALA A 65 10.86 -1.80 6.13
CA ALA A 65 11.93 -2.20 5.22
C ALA A 65 11.40 -2.70 3.86
N ALA A 66 10.23 -3.35 3.85
CA ALA A 66 9.60 -3.86 2.63
C ALA A 66 8.89 -2.76 1.83
N VAL A 67 8.21 -1.86 2.54
CA VAL A 67 7.31 -0.89 1.94
C VAL A 67 8.05 0.13 1.09
N ASN A 68 9.29 0.46 1.44
CA ASN A 68 10.16 1.35 0.66
C ASN A 68 10.46 0.86 -0.76
N GLN A 69 10.13 -0.39 -1.09
CA GLN A 69 10.30 -0.93 -2.44
C GLN A 69 8.95 -1.19 -3.12
N HIS A 70 7.91 -1.52 -2.36
CA HIS A 70 6.58 -1.83 -2.88
C HIS A 70 5.47 -1.49 -1.88
N GLY A 71 4.60 -0.52 -2.20
CA GLY A 71 3.44 -0.20 -1.35
C GLY A 71 2.40 -1.33 -1.26
N GLU A 72 2.36 -2.25 -2.24
CA GLU A 72 1.53 -3.47 -2.19
C GLU A 72 1.95 -4.47 -1.08
N ALA A 73 3.11 -4.28 -0.44
CA ALA A 73 3.56 -5.09 0.69
C ALA A 73 2.53 -5.15 1.84
N LEU A 74 1.66 -4.13 1.95
CA LEU A 74 0.59 -4.07 2.94
C LEU A 74 -0.37 -5.27 2.86
N GLN A 75 -0.48 -5.94 1.71
CA GLN A 75 -1.31 -7.13 1.55
C GLN A 75 -0.79 -8.37 2.28
N PHE A 76 0.48 -8.38 2.69
CA PHE A 76 1.15 -9.54 3.29
C PHE A 76 1.33 -9.42 4.80
N VAL A 77 1.17 -8.24 5.37
CA VAL A 77 1.24 -8.02 6.82
C VAL A 77 -0.03 -8.47 7.53
N SER A 78 0.08 -8.56 8.86
CA SER A 78 -1.02 -8.87 9.77
C SER A 78 -2.20 -7.91 9.58
N ARG A 79 -3.38 -8.32 10.09
CA ARG A 79 -4.52 -7.39 10.13
C ARG A 79 -4.23 -6.20 11.01
N ASN A 80 -3.52 -6.35 12.13
CA ASN A 80 -3.23 -5.25 13.06
C ASN A 80 -2.49 -4.12 12.34
N LEU A 81 -1.44 -4.44 11.56
CA LEU A 81 -0.68 -3.43 10.82
C LEU A 81 -1.51 -2.75 9.71
N ARG A 82 -2.52 -3.41 9.13
CA ARG A 82 -3.46 -2.76 8.17
C ARG A 82 -4.43 -1.77 8.83
N HIS A 83 -4.49 -1.73 10.15
CA HIS A 83 -5.23 -0.74 10.92
C HIS A 83 -4.30 0.34 11.51
N ASP A 84 -2.98 0.10 11.53
CA ASP A 84 -2.01 1.09 11.97
C ASP A 84 -1.88 2.19 10.91
N LYS A 85 -2.35 3.38 11.26
CA LYS A 85 -2.35 4.54 10.35
C LYS A 85 -0.97 4.91 9.83
N GLU A 86 0.09 4.82 10.64
CA GLU A 86 1.44 5.16 10.19
C GLU A 86 1.96 4.13 9.17
N VAL A 87 1.66 2.85 9.39
CA VAL A 87 2.00 1.76 8.46
C VAL A 87 1.25 1.96 7.14
N VAL A 88 -0.05 2.20 7.20
CA VAL A 88 -0.86 2.40 6.00
C VAL A 88 -0.44 3.66 5.24
N LEU A 89 -0.17 4.77 5.94
CA LEU A 89 0.37 5.98 5.32
C LEU A 89 1.70 5.71 4.65
N ALA A 90 2.62 4.97 5.27
CA ALA A 90 3.89 4.62 4.64
C ALA A 90 3.69 3.85 3.33
N ALA A 91 2.78 2.86 3.32
CA ALA A 91 2.43 2.13 2.08
C ALA A 91 1.80 3.03 1.02
N VAL A 92 0.82 3.84 1.40
CA VAL A 92 0.11 4.73 0.48
C VAL A 92 1.04 5.80 -0.08
N MET A 93 1.97 6.33 0.72
CA MET A 93 2.93 7.33 0.27
C MET A 93 3.92 6.78 -0.75
N GLU A 94 4.31 5.51 -0.61
CA GLU A 94 5.14 4.85 -1.63
C GLU A 94 4.33 4.54 -2.89
N ASP A 95 3.19 3.88 -2.73
CA ASP A 95 2.27 3.55 -3.83
C ASP A 95 0.84 3.66 -3.33
N GLY A 96 0.09 4.60 -3.90
CA GLY A 96 -1.31 4.85 -3.56
C GLY A 96 -2.20 3.59 -3.63
N TYR A 97 -1.86 2.58 -4.43
CA TYR A 97 -2.59 1.31 -4.46
C TYR A 97 -2.50 0.52 -3.14
N GLY A 98 -1.56 0.83 -2.25
CA GLY A 98 -1.54 0.32 -0.88
C GLY A 98 -2.88 0.49 -0.15
N LEU A 99 -3.65 1.54 -0.49
CA LEU A 99 -4.98 1.80 0.07
C LEU A 99 -5.95 0.62 -0.10
N GLN A 100 -5.85 -0.15 -1.20
CA GLN A 100 -6.78 -1.26 -1.46
C GLN A 100 -6.67 -2.37 -0.40
N HIS A 101 -5.50 -2.50 0.23
CA HIS A 101 -5.20 -3.51 1.25
C HIS A 101 -5.37 -3.02 2.68
N ALA A 102 -5.58 -1.71 2.87
CA ALA A 102 -5.85 -1.14 4.17
C ALA A 102 -7.21 -1.61 4.72
N SER A 103 -7.38 -1.50 6.04
CA SER A 103 -8.67 -1.73 6.70
C SER A 103 -9.74 -0.73 6.24
N ASP A 104 -11.00 -1.08 6.41
CA ASP A 104 -12.12 -0.19 6.04
C ASP A 104 -12.08 1.12 6.82
N GLU A 105 -11.60 1.10 8.07
CA GLU A 105 -11.38 2.31 8.88
C GLU A 105 -10.34 3.24 8.23
N MET A 106 -9.25 2.69 7.69
CA MET A 106 -8.21 3.47 7.03
C MET A 106 -8.63 3.96 5.63
N LYS A 107 -9.48 3.19 4.93
CA LYS A 107 -10.17 3.62 3.69
C LYS A 107 -11.21 4.72 3.92
N ASP A 108 -11.50 5.00 5.18
CA ASP A 108 -12.42 6.03 5.64
C ASP A 108 -11.69 7.14 6.42
N ASP A 109 -10.37 7.04 6.58
CA ASP A 109 -9.52 8.09 7.14
C ASP A 109 -9.18 9.11 6.05
N LYS A 110 -9.53 10.38 6.31
CA LYS A 110 -9.37 11.46 5.35
C LYS A 110 -7.91 11.64 4.91
N GLU A 111 -6.96 11.54 5.83
CA GLU A 111 -5.55 11.82 5.54
C GLU A 111 -4.94 10.71 4.69
N VAL A 112 -5.21 9.46 5.05
CA VAL A 112 -4.80 8.27 4.29
C VAL A 112 -5.33 8.33 2.86
N VAL A 113 -6.64 8.55 2.71
CA VAL A 113 -7.25 8.58 1.38
C VAL A 113 -6.79 9.78 0.58
N LEU A 114 -6.63 10.96 1.20
CA LEU A 114 -6.14 12.14 0.49
C LEU A 114 -4.71 11.93 -0.04
N ALA A 115 -3.84 11.27 0.73
CA ALA A 115 -2.50 10.90 0.27
C ALA A 115 -2.56 9.99 -0.96
N ALA A 116 -3.44 8.98 -0.97
CA ALA A 116 -3.64 8.08 -2.10
C ALA A 116 -4.18 8.82 -3.33
N VAL A 117 -5.27 9.58 -3.16
CA VAL A 117 -5.96 10.30 -4.24
C VAL A 117 -5.06 11.36 -4.89
N LYS A 118 -4.14 11.97 -4.14
CA LYS A 118 -3.15 12.91 -4.70
C LYS A 118 -2.19 12.26 -5.70
N GLN A 119 -1.95 10.96 -5.60
CA GLN A 119 -1.12 10.22 -6.56
C GLN A 119 -1.94 9.70 -7.74
N ASN A 120 -3.16 9.23 -7.48
CA ASN A 120 -4.05 8.70 -8.51
C ASN A 120 -5.52 8.89 -8.11
N SER A 121 -6.23 9.73 -8.85
CA SER A 121 -7.66 10.02 -8.64
C SER A 121 -8.55 8.78 -8.71
N ARG A 122 -8.16 7.70 -9.41
CA ARG A 122 -8.91 6.43 -9.46
C ARG A 122 -8.95 5.71 -8.12
N LEU A 123 -8.12 6.09 -7.15
CA LEU A 123 -8.17 5.51 -5.81
C LEU A 123 -9.36 6.00 -4.98
N LEU A 124 -10.11 6.99 -5.48
CA LEU A 124 -11.45 7.32 -4.98
C LEU A 124 -12.40 6.13 -4.95
N TYR A 125 -12.19 5.13 -5.81
CA TYR A 125 -13.05 3.94 -5.87
C TYR A 125 -12.89 3.03 -4.65
N TYR A 126 -11.78 3.16 -3.92
CA TYR A 126 -11.54 2.42 -2.67
C TYR A 126 -11.95 3.21 -1.42
N THR A 127 -12.44 4.44 -1.61
CA THR A 127 -12.82 5.34 -0.52
C THR A 127 -14.24 5.05 -0.05
N SER A 128 -14.50 5.25 1.24
CA SER A 128 -15.87 5.16 1.77
C SER A 128 -16.80 6.22 1.15
N ASN A 129 -18.10 5.92 1.08
CA ASN A 129 -19.10 6.90 0.62
C ASN A 129 -19.13 8.17 1.51
N ARG A 130 -18.75 8.07 2.79
CA ARG A 130 -18.73 9.20 3.71
C ARG A 130 -17.71 10.27 3.28
N LEU A 131 -16.55 9.85 2.79
CA LEU A 131 -15.51 10.76 2.34
C LEU A 131 -15.79 11.34 0.95
N LEU A 132 -16.73 10.79 0.18
CA LEU A 132 -17.13 11.34 -1.12
C LEU A 132 -17.93 12.65 -1.02
N ASP A 133 -18.39 13.02 0.18
CA ASP A 133 -18.91 14.35 0.53
C ASP A 133 -17.81 15.35 0.91
N ASN A 134 -16.54 14.91 0.99
CA ASN A 134 -15.43 15.77 1.34
C ASN A 134 -14.98 16.60 0.13
N LYS A 135 -15.32 17.89 0.14
CA LYS A 135 -14.99 18.83 -0.94
C LYS A 135 -13.49 18.88 -1.27
N GLU A 136 -12.62 18.87 -0.27
CA GLU A 136 -11.16 18.98 -0.47
C GLU A 136 -10.63 17.76 -1.23
N LEU A 137 -11.05 16.57 -0.81
CA LEU A 137 -10.68 15.30 -1.42
C LEU A 137 -11.20 15.18 -2.85
N LEU A 138 -12.46 15.57 -3.07
CA LEU A 138 -13.07 15.60 -4.41
C LEU A 138 -12.40 16.61 -5.34
N LEU A 139 -12.06 17.81 -4.86
CA LEU A 139 -11.31 18.78 -5.65
C LEU A 139 -9.92 18.27 -6.01
N ALA A 140 -9.22 17.57 -5.10
CA ALA A 140 -7.91 16.98 -5.40
C ALA A 140 -7.99 15.94 -6.52
N ALA A 141 -9.05 15.12 -6.53
CA ALA A 141 -9.26 14.12 -7.57
C ALA A 141 -9.69 14.73 -8.92
N VAL A 142 -10.66 15.66 -8.88
CA VAL A 142 -11.23 16.32 -10.07
C VAL A 142 -10.18 17.14 -10.82
N LYS A 143 -9.21 17.72 -10.12
CA LYS A 143 -8.08 18.42 -10.73
C LYS A 143 -7.13 17.50 -11.51
N GLN A 144 -7.12 16.20 -11.23
CA GLN A 144 -6.34 15.22 -11.99
C GLN A 144 -7.18 14.62 -13.13
N ASP A 145 -8.41 14.22 -12.80
CA ASP A 145 -9.36 13.62 -13.74
C ASP A 145 -10.76 14.20 -13.50
N GLY A 146 -11.27 14.98 -14.44
CA GLY A 146 -12.60 15.59 -14.31
C GLY A 146 -13.74 14.58 -14.21
N TRP A 147 -13.53 13.33 -14.65
CA TRP A 147 -14.50 12.24 -14.48
C TRP A 147 -14.61 11.77 -13.03
N ALA A 148 -13.68 12.14 -12.14
CA ALA A 148 -13.81 11.91 -10.70
C ALA A 148 -15.09 12.53 -10.11
N LEU A 149 -15.70 13.51 -10.79
CA LEU A 149 -17.01 14.07 -10.43
C LEU A 149 -18.12 13.00 -10.40
N GLU A 150 -18.01 11.92 -11.17
CA GLU A 150 -18.95 10.79 -11.12
C GLU A 150 -18.98 10.14 -9.73
N LYS A 151 -17.89 10.18 -8.96
CA LYS A 151 -17.88 9.65 -7.59
C LYS A 151 -18.31 10.67 -6.54
N ALA A 152 -18.46 11.94 -6.89
CA ALA A 152 -18.95 12.94 -5.97
C ALA A 152 -20.34 12.59 -5.46
N SER A 153 -20.59 12.87 -4.18
CA SER A 153 -21.94 12.84 -3.62
C SER A 153 -22.88 13.77 -4.38
N LEU A 154 -24.19 13.55 -4.26
CA LEU A 154 -25.19 14.45 -4.87
C LEU A 154 -24.98 15.91 -4.46
N ASN A 155 -24.57 16.17 -3.22
CA ASN A 155 -24.31 17.52 -2.74
C ASN A 155 -23.14 18.19 -3.50
N LEU A 156 -22.04 17.45 -3.69
CA LEU A 156 -20.87 17.98 -4.38
C LEU A 156 -21.03 18.04 -5.90
N ARG A 157 -21.88 17.20 -6.50
CA ARG A 157 -22.25 17.31 -7.93
C ARG A 157 -23.01 18.59 -8.26
N HIS A 158 -23.66 19.23 -7.28
CA HIS A 158 -24.29 20.54 -7.45
C HIS A 158 -23.39 21.68 -6.96
N ASN A 159 -22.21 21.36 -6.42
CA ASN A 159 -21.27 22.38 -5.98
C ASN A 159 -20.60 23.04 -7.18
N LYS A 160 -20.93 24.31 -7.41
CA LYS A 160 -20.42 25.11 -8.53
C LYS A 160 -18.90 25.05 -8.68
N GLU A 161 -18.15 25.10 -7.59
CA GLU A 161 -16.69 25.08 -7.65
C GLU A 161 -16.15 23.73 -8.12
N VAL A 162 -16.69 22.64 -7.59
CA VAL A 162 -16.29 21.27 -7.96
C VAL A 162 -16.66 20.98 -9.43
N VAL A 163 -17.88 21.33 -9.85
CA VAL A 163 -18.34 21.14 -11.23
C VAL A 163 -17.51 21.97 -12.22
N LEU A 164 -17.21 23.23 -11.90
CA LEU A 164 -16.37 24.06 -12.76
C LEU A 164 -14.94 23.50 -12.86
N ALA A 165 -14.40 22.94 -11.79
CA ALA A 165 -13.10 22.28 -11.83
C ALA A 165 -13.12 21.06 -12.77
N ALA A 166 -14.19 20.25 -12.72
CA ALA A 166 -14.34 19.06 -13.57
C ALA A 166 -14.46 19.42 -15.06
N VAL A 167 -15.31 20.40 -15.39
CA VAL A 167 -15.49 20.87 -16.78
C VAL A 167 -14.20 21.45 -17.35
N LYS A 168 -13.37 22.11 -16.53
CA LYS A 168 -12.07 22.62 -16.97
C LYS A 168 -11.06 21.50 -17.24
N GLN A 169 -11.12 20.42 -16.47
CA GLN A 169 -10.18 19.30 -16.59
C GLN A 169 -10.55 18.36 -17.74
N THR A 170 -11.85 18.19 -18.03
CA THR A 170 -12.33 17.39 -19.16
C THR A 170 -12.91 18.31 -20.24
N PRO A 171 -12.12 18.75 -21.24
CA PRO A 171 -12.68 19.51 -22.35
C PRO A 171 -13.76 18.68 -23.07
N PRO A 172 -14.81 19.32 -23.60
CA PRO A 172 -15.90 18.61 -24.28
C PRO A 172 -15.35 17.80 -25.46
N ILE A 173 -15.88 16.59 -25.62
CA ILE A 173 -15.64 15.76 -26.80
C ILE A 173 -16.22 16.53 -27.99
N ASN A 174 -15.34 16.97 -28.90
CA ASN A 174 -15.69 17.72 -30.10
C ASN A 174 -16.21 16.78 -31.19
#